data_AF-A0A9X4H207-F1
#
_entry.id   AF-A0A9X4H207-F1
#
_cell.length_a   1.000
_cell.length_b   1.000
_cell.length_c   1.000
_cell.angle_alpha   90.00
_cell.angle_beta   90.00
_cell.angle_gamma   90.00
#
_symmetry.space_group_name_H-M   'P 1'
#
loop_
_entity.id
_entity.type
_entity.pdbx_description
1 polymer ?
#
loop_
_entity_poly.entity_id
_entity_poly.type
_entity_poly.pdbx_seq_one_letter_code
_entity_poly.pdbx_strand_id
1 'polypeptide(L)'
;MLLDLRSTCHKRLWVAMDRWFLCKDFFNWLAGHNFDWVTKAKKNTVLYCKYFDPVSRKEQYKKVNPKELLRTVYKQLSTLGKGGVISIPDIYIKLPYNT
;
A
#
# COMPACT_ATOMS: atom_id res chain seq x y z
N MET A 1 -5.13 -24.00 1.85
CA MET A 1 -4.81 -23.39 3.16
C MET A 1 -5.41 -22.00 3.36
N LEU A 2 -5.03 -20.96 2.59
CA LEU A 2 -5.58 -19.60 2.80
C LEU A 2 -7.08 -19.52 2.45
N LEU A 3 -7.54 -20.19 1.40
CA LEU A 3 -8.97 -20.26 1.07
C LEU A 3 -9.77 -21.02 2.11
N ASP A 4 -9.22 -22.10 2.65
CA ASP A 4 -9.87 -22.87 3.72
C ASP A 4 -10.04 -21.99 4.97
N LEU A 5 -8.99 -21.23 5.33
CA LEU A 5 -9.07 -20.24 6.41
C LEU A 5 -10.10 -19.15 6.10
N ARG A 6 -10.17 -18.68 4.85
CA ARG A 6 -11.18 -17.69 4.43
C ARG A 6 -12.61 -18.24 4.53
N SER A 7 -12.82 -19.50 4.17
CA SER A 7 -14.13 -20.15 4.21
C SER A 7 -14.67 -20.27 5.64
N THR A 8 -13.77 -20.32 6.62
CA THR A 8 -14.11 -20.47 8.04
C THR A 8 -14.05 -19.17 8.83
N CYS A 9 -13.46 -18.10 8.26
CA CYS A 9 -13.28 -16.81 8.94
C CYS A 9 -13.96 -15.67 8.18
N HIS A 10 -15.02 -15.14 8.78
CA HIS A 10 -15.78 -13.98 8.26
C HIS A 10 -15.18 -12.62 8.63
N LYS A 11 -14.00 -12.59 9.27
CA LYS A 11 -13.31 -11.35 9.63
C LYS A 11 -12.36 -10.92 8.51
N ARG A 12 -11.88 -9.68 8.62
CA ARG A 12 -10.84 -9.13 7.76
C ARG A 12 -9.54 -9.93 7.99
N LEU A 13 -8.99 -10.53 6.94
CA LEU A 13 -7.75 -11.31 7.02
C LEU A 13 -6.63 -10.53 6.35
N TRP A 14 -5.56 -10.31 7.10
CA TRP A 14 -4.36 -9.63 6.65
C TRP A 14 -3.24 -10.64 6.40
N VAL A 15 -2.65 -10.59 5.23
CA VAL A 15 -1.49 -11.40 4.86
C VAL A 15 -0.24 -10.52 4.99
N ALA A 16 0.54 -10.77 6.04
CA ALA A 16 1.84 -10.14 6.22
C ALA A 16 2.88 -10.88 5.37
N MET A 17 3.51 -10.18 4.43
CA MET A 17 4.47 -10.75 3.48
C MET A 17 5.81 -10.05 3.59
N ASP A 18 6.89 -10.82 3.54
CA ASP A 18 8.21 -10.23 3.29
C ASP A 18 8.30 -9.72 1.84
N ARG A 19 9.18 -8.74 1.60
CA ARG A 19 9.33 -8.02 0.32
C ARG A 19 9.65 -8.93 -0.88
N TRP A 20 10.17 -10.13 -0.61
CA TRP A 20 10.53 -11.11 -1.63
C TRP A 20 9.32 -11.86 -2.19
N PHE A 21 8.27 -12.00 -1.39
CA PHE A 21 7.08 -12.78 -1.73
C PHE A 21 5.99 -11.97 -2.45
N LEU A 22 6.21 -10.67 -2.65
CA LEU A 22 5.33 -9.82 -3.43
C LEU A 22 5.55 -10.07 -4.94
N CYS A 23 5.18 -11.26 -5.42
CA CYS A 23 5.12 -11.57 -6.84
C CYS A 23 3.76 -11.17 -7.42
N LYS A 24 3.70 -10.97 -8.74
CA LYS A 24 2.50 -10.47 -9.44
C LYS A 24 1.30 -11.39 -9.22
N ASP A 25 1.50 -12.70 -9.41
CA ASP A 25 0.41 -13.67 -9.36
C ASP A 25 -0.16 -13.83 -7.96
N PHE A 26 0.70 -13.94 -6.94
CA PHE A 26 0.22 -14.05 -5.56
C PHE A 26 -0.50 -12.79 -5.10
N PHE A 27 -0.01 -11.61 -5.47
CA PHE A 27 -0.66 -10.35 -5.14
C PHE A 27 -2.04 -10.21 -5.80
N ASN A 28 -2.14 -10.52 -7.09
CA ASN A 28 -3.41 -10.52 -7.81
C ASN A 28 -4.38 -11.57 -7.24
N TRP A 29 -3.87 -12.73 -6.84
CA TRP A 29 -4.65 -13.76 -6.18
C TRP A 29 -5.22 -13.28 -4.83
N LEU A 30 -4.40 -12.61 -4.00
CA LEU A 30 -4.85 -12.03 -2.73
C LEU A 30 -5.96 -10.99 -2.94
N ALA A 31 -5.74 -10.07 -3.89
CA ALA A 31 -6.72 -9.04 -4.24
C ALA A 31 -8.04 -9.65 -4.76
N GLY A 32 -7.97 -10.64 -5.65
CA GLY A 32 -9.14 -11.32 -6.21
C GLY A 32 -9.96 -12.11 -5.16
N HIS A 33 -9.36 -12.49 -4.04
CA HIS A 33 -10.02 -13.19 -2.94
C HIS A 33 -10.27 -12.31 -1.70
N ASN A 34 -10.25 -10.99 -1.86
CA ASN A 34 -10.52 -10.02 -0.79
C ASN A 34 -9.64 -10.19 0.46
N PHE A 35 -8.36 -10.55 0.27
CA PHE A 35 -7.37 -10.48 1.34
C PHE A 35 -6.76 -9.09 1.43
N ASP A 36 -6.65 -8.59 2.65
CA ASP A 36 -5.78 -7.46 2.93
C ASP A 36 -4.35 -7.95 3.07
N TRP A 37 -3.42 -7.03 2.94
CA TRP A 37 -2.02 -7.37 2.91
C TRP A 37 -1.16 -6.24 3.47
N VAL A 38 -0.01 -6.63 4.00
CA VAL A 38 1.03 -5.71 4.44
C VAL A 38 2.37 -6.26 4.00
N THR A 39 3.24 -5.39 3.50
CA THR A 39 4.59 -5.78 3.08
C THR A 39 5.58 -4.65 3.29
N LYS A 40 6.86 -5.00 3.35
CA LYS A 40 7.95 -4.03 3.34
C LYS A 40 8.14 -3.48 1.93
N ALA A 41 7.99 -2.16 1.77
CA ALA A 41 8.25 -1.51 0.49
C ALA A 41 9.74 -1.60 0.10
N LYS A 42 10.03 -1.92 -1.17
CA LYS A 42 11.39 -1.81 -1.72
C LYS A 42 11.72 -0.36 -2.06
N LYS A 43 13.02 -0.02 -2.11
CA LYS A 43 13.51 1.32 -2.49
C LYS A 43 12.99 1.79 -3.87
N ASN A 44 12.76 0.86 -4.79
CA ASN A 44 12.25 1.12 -6.13
C ASN A 44 10.71 1.04 -6.25
N THR A 45 9.99 0.90 -5.13
CA THR A 45 8.52 0.93 -5.14
C THR A 45 8.07 2.33 -5.51
N VAL A 46 7.36 2.44 -6.63
CA VAL A 46 6.78 3.72 -7.06
C VAL A 46 5.46 3.93 -6.32
N LEU A 47 5.40 5.02 -5.57
CA LEU A 47 4.22 5.42 -4.80
C LEU A 47 3.44 6.50 -5.57
N TYR A 48 2.13 6.54 -5.35
CA TYR A 48 1.24 7.50 -5.96
C TYR A 48 0.31 8.14 -4.91
N CYS A 49 -0.02 9.40 -5.10
CA CYS A 49 -1.12 10.05 -4.39
C CYS A 49 -2.24 10.34 -5.39
N LYS A 50 -3.48 10.23 -4.91
CA LYS A 50 -4.67 10.62 -5.67
C LYS A 50 -4.82 12.14 -5.59
N TYR A 51 -5.16 12.79 -6.71
CA TYR A 51 -5.50 14.21 -6.74
C TYR A 51 -6.62 14.45 -7.74
N PHE A 52 -7.37 15.53 -7.54
CA PHE A 52 -8.36 15.99 -8.52
C PHE A 52 -7.67 16.90 -9.53
N ASP A 53 -7.69 16.51 -10.80
CA ASP A 53 -7.17 17.37 -11.87
C ASP A 53 -8.27 18.37 -12.30
N PRO A 54 -8.06 19.68 -12.09
CA PRO A 54 -9.06 20.68 -12.45
C PRO A 54 -9.31 20.78 -13.96
N VAL A 55 -8.33 20.38 -14.80
CA VAL A 55 -8.44 20.48 -16.25
C VAL A 55 -9.29 19.32 -16.81
N SER A 56 -8.94 18.08 -16.49
CA SER A 56 -9.71 16.92 -16.94
C SER A 56 -10.98 16.66 -16.13
N ARG A 57 -11.18 17.36 -15.00
CA ARG A 57 -12.27 17.15 -14.02
C ARG A 57 -12.39 15.69 -13.56
N LYS A 58 -11.24 15.01 -13.48
CA LYS A 58 -11.16 13.59 -13.09
C LYS A 58 -10.15 13.42 -11.97
N GLU A 59 -10.36 12.37 -11.19
CA GLU A 59 -9.35 11.92 -10.25
C GLU A 59 -8.20 11.25 -11.01
N GLN A 60 -6.98 11.65 -10.66
CA GLN A 60 -5.76 11.14 -11.25
C GLN A 60 -4.76 10.72 -10.17
N TYR A 61 -3.76 9.97 -10.59
CA TYR A 61 -2.69 9.49 -9.72
C TYR A 61 -1.38 10.15 -10.12
N LYS A 62 -0.76 10.87 -9.19
CA LYS A 62 0.56 11.48 -9.38
C LYS A 62 1.61 10.65 -8.66
N LYS A 63 2.72 10.34 -9.34
CA LYS A 63 3.89 9.73 -8.70
C LYS A 63 4.41 10.64 -7.59
N VAL A 64 4.75 10.07 -6.46
CA VAL A 64 5.25 10.81 -5.30
C VAL A 64 6.59 10.26 -4.83
N ASN A 65 7.47 11.18 -4.47
CA ASN A 65 8.76 10.85 -3.88
C ASN A 65 8.57 10.48 -2.39
N PRO A 66 9.06 9.33 -1.91
CA PRO A 66 8.99 8.96 -0.50
C PRO A 66 9.57 10.03 0.46
N LYS A 67 10.58 10.78 0.03
CA LYS A 67 11.14 11.89 0.83
C LYS A 67 10.15 13.04 1.01
N GLU A 68 9.32 13.31 0.01
CA GLU A 68 8.28 14.34 0.10
C GLU A 68 7.18 13.90 1.06
N LEU A 69 6.77 12.63 1.01
CA LEU A 69 5.83 12.07 2.00
C LEU A 69 6.37 12.17 3.43
N LEU A 70 7.63 11.80 3.66
CA LEU A 70 8.22 11.91 4.99
C LEU A 70 8.28 13.36 5.48
N ARG A 71 8.48 14.32 4.57
CA ARG A 71 8.46 15.76 4.93
C ARG A 71 7.09 16.22 5.39
N THR A 72 5.99 15.71 4.82
CA THR A 72 4.63 16.15 5.23
C THR A 72 4.33 15.76 6.68
N VAL A 73 4.87 14.63 7.14
CA VAL A 73 4.67 14.12 8.51
C VAL A 73 5.86 14.32 9.44
N TYR A 74 6.93 14.97 8.97
CA TYR A 74 8.18 15.08 9.74
C TYR A 74 7.99 15.72 11.12
N LYS A 75 7.16 16.77 11.21
CA LYS A 75 6.86 17.42 12.50
C LYS A 75 6.25 16.43 13.49
N GLN A 76 5.28 15.62 13.04
CA GLN A 76 4.63 14.59 13.87
C GLN A 76 5.60 13.46 14.25
N LEU A 77 6.44 13.02 13.30
CA LEU A 77 7.51 12.05 13.57
C LEU A 77 8.50 12.57 14.63
N SER A 78 8.91 13.83 14.51
CA SER A 78 9.90 14.43 15.42
C SER A 78 9.38 14.54 16.85
N THR A 79 8.07 14.69 17.05
CA THR A 79 7.45 14.74 18.38
C THR A 79 7.28 13.36 19.03
N LEU A 80 7.25 12.28 18.25
CA LEU A 80 7.05 10.92 18.77
C LEU A 80 8.32 10.30 19.39
N GLY A 81 9.50 10.85 19.11
CA GLY A 81 10.76 10.35 19.64
C GLY A 81 11.20 9.00 19.04
N LYS A 82 12.12 8.32 19.73
CA LYS A 82 12.69 7.03 19.27
C LYS A 82 11.60 5.95 19.24
N GLY A 83 11.44 5.29 18.09
CA GLY A 83 10.47 4.21 17.91
C GLY A 83 9.07 4.69 17.51
N GLY A 84 8.88 5.99 17.27
CA GLY A 84 7.63 6.54 16.76
C GLY A 84 7.21 5.90 15.42
N VAL A 85 5.95 5.48 15.34
CA VAL A 85 5.34 4.95 14.13
C VAL A 85 4.26 5.92 13.66
N ILE A 86 4.23 6.19 12.36
CA ILE A 86 3.23 7.04 11.74
C ILE A 86 2.58 6.34 10.55
N SER A 87 1.29 6.55 10.38
CA SER A 87 0.55 6.12 9.20
C SER A 87 0.30 7.31 8.30
N ILE A 88 0.61 7.15 7.00
CA ILE A 88 0.27 8.14 5.97
C ILE A 88 -0.82 7.50 5.10
N PRO A 89 -2.07 7.99 5.15
CA PRO A 89 -3.16 7.44 4.34
C PRO A 89 -3.03 7.87 2.87
N ASP A 90 -3.90 7.29 2.03
CA ASP A 90 -4.08 7.68 0.62
C ASP A 90 -2.81 7.59 -0.26
N ILE A 91 -1.97 6.60 0.06
CA ILE A 91 -0.82 6.21 -0.75
C ILE A 91 -1.15 4.96 -1.55
N TYR A 92 -0.96 5.03 -2.85
CA TYR A 92 -1.33 4.00 -3.80
C TYR A 92 -0.09 3.41 -4.47
N ILE A 93 -0.18 2.15 -4.86
CA ILE A 93 0.78 1.48 -5.75
C ILE A 93 0.06 1.04 -7.01
N LYS A 94 0.79 0.96 -8.12
CA LYS A 94 0.25 0.38 -9.34
C LYS A 94 0.10 -1.13 -9.13
N LEU A 95 -1.12 -1.66 -9.28
CA LEU A 95 -1.34 -3.10 -9.25
C LEU A 95 -0.53 -3.74 -10.40
N PRO A 96 0.17 -4.86 -10.15
CA PRO A 96 0.79 -5.62 -11.22
C PRO A 96 -0.30 -6.22 -12.12
N TYR A 97 -0.41 -5.79 -13.37
CA TYR A 97 -1.27 -6.46 -14.35
C TYR A 97 -0.46 -7.52 -15.11
N ASN A 98 -1.12 -8.63 -15.42
CA ASN A 98 -0.62 -9.57 -16.43
C ASN A 98 -1.00 -8.98 -17.80
N THR A 99 -0.02 -8.88 -18.69
CA THR A 99 -0.20 -8.44 -20.08
C THR A 99 -0.34 -9.67 -20.96
#